data_AF-A0A2D5QP88-F1
#
_entry.id   AF-A0A2D5QP88-F1
#
_cell.length_a   1.000
_cell.length_b   1.000
_cell.length_c   1.000
_cell.angle_alpha   90.00
_cell.angle_beta   90.00
_cell.angle_gamma   90.00
#
_symmetry.space_group_name_H-M   'P 1'
#
loop_
_entity.id
_entity.type
_entity.pdbx_description
1 polymer ?
#
loop_
_entity_poly.entity_id
_entity_poly.type
_entity_poly.pdbx_seq_one_letter_code
_entity_poly.pdbx_strand_id
1 'polypeptide(L)'
;MSNHDTHHDDHHDDHHGHHVTPLWLYHAIFGGLLCLTVITVWIAQFDFGAANTIIAMLVATVKASLVALFFMHLLHDERLNLLTFGFGLLFVALFFLFPLLDISTRTYIDPIKDNSSVRVLAKEMEAQQEKRKNEKYKKKLSNLSNLYKRGFTTAAEDEGKAKPVPVVAPETTEVPAVESK
;
A
#
# COMPACT_ATOMS: atom_id res chain seq x y z
N MET A 1 -2.97 -94.95 -2.06
CA MET A 1 -4.33 -94.52 -1.70
C MET A 1 -4.22 -93.13 -1.10
N SER A 2 -4.59 -92.14 -1.89
CA SER A 2 -4.66 -90.73 -1.54
C SER A 2 -6.00 -90.45 -0.87
N ASN A 3 -5.99 -90.13 0.43
CA ASN A 3 -7.15 -89.52 1.09
C ASN A 3 -6.77 -88.11 1.53
N HIS A 4 -7.57 -87.20 1.01
CA HIS A 4 -7.51 -85.76 1.13
C HIS A 4 -8.41 -85.39 2.31
N ASP A 5 -7.81 -85.04 3.45
CA ASP A 5 -8.55 -84.45 4.56
C ASP A 5 -8.72 -82.96 4.27
N THR A 6 -9.95 -82.63 3.90
CA THR A 6 -10.44 -81.31 3.51
C THR A 6 -10.33 -80.33 4.68
N HIS A 7 -9.48 -79.32 4.50
CA HIS A 7 -9.55 -78.05 5.22
C HIS A 7 -10.91 -77.40 4.95
N HIS A 8 -11.79 -77.38 5.96
CA HIS A 8 -12.93 -76.46 5.99
C HIS A 8 -12.42 -75.16 6.60
N ASP A 9 -11.84 -74.31 5.75
CA ASP A 9 -11.64 -72.90 6.05
C ASP A 9 -13.00 -72.22 5.90
N ASP A 10 -13.73 -72.08 7.02
CA ASP A 10 -14.89 -71.19 7.10
C ASP A 10 -14.40 -69.75 6.96
N HIS A 11 -14.26 -69.32 5.70
CA HIS A 11 -14.11 -67.93 5.33
C HIS A 11 -15.39 -67.18 5.72
N HIS A 12 -15.40 -66.67 6.95
CA HIS A 12 -16.27 -65.56 7.32
C HIS A 12 -15.83 -64.34 6.51
N ASP A 13 -16.49 -64.15 5.36
CA ASP A 13 -16.49 -62.90 4.62
C ASP A 13 -17.19 -61.83 5.47
N ASP A 14 -16.45 -61.30 6.44
CA ASP A 14 -16.79 -60.05 7.12
C ASP A 14 -16.73 -58.94 6.08
N HIS A 15 -17.88 -58.69 5.44
CA HIS A 15 -18.15 -57.50 4.65
C HIS A 15 -18.05 -56.27 5.55
N HIS A 16 -16.80 -55.87 5.87
CA HIS A 16 -16.48 -54.57 6.42
C HIS A 16 -16.83 -53.52 5.36
N GLY A 17 -18.09 -53.09 5.38
CA GLY A 17 -18.55 -51.94 4.64
C GLY A 17 -17.74 -50.72 5.07
N HIS A 18 -16.68 -50.42 4.31
CA HIS A 18 -15.95 -49.17 4.40
C HIS A 18 -17.00 -48.04 4.42
N HIS A 19 -17.12 -47.33 5.54
CA HIS A 19 -18.02 -46.20 5.68
C HIS A 19 -17.43 -45.00 4.91
N VAL A 20 -17.35 -45.12 3.59
CA VAL A 20 -16.98 -44.03 2.69
C VAL A 20 -18.09 -42.99 2.71
N THR A 21 -17.75 -41.78 3.16
CA THR A 21 -18.65 -40.63 3.06
C THR A 21 -19.05 -40.43 1.59
N PRO A 22 -20.33 -40.21 1.29
CA PRO A 22 -20.79 -40.14 -0.09
C PRO A 22 -20.15 -38.95 -0.81
N LEU A 23 -19.51 -39.19 -1.94
CA LEU A 23 -18.84 -38.17 -2.76
C LEU A 23 -19.76 -37.01 -3.17
N TRP A 24 -21.07 -37.28 -3.25
CA TRP A 24 -22.10 -36.29 -3.52
C TRP A 24 -22.15 -35.16 -2.46
N LEU A 25 -21.89 -35.49 -1.19
CA LEU A 25 -21.89 -34.51 -0.11
C LEU A 25 -20.83 -33.43 -0.38
N TYR A 26 -19.59 -33.83 -0.69
CA TYR A 26 -18.51 -32.88 -1.00
C TYR A 26 -18.83 -31.98 -2.19
N HIS A 27 -19.48 -32.50 -3.23
CA HIS A 27 -19.91 -31.70 -4.38
C HIS A 27 -21.03 -30.71 -4.02
N ALA A 28 -21.96 -31.09 -3.15
CA ALA A 28 -23.00 -30.19 -2.64
C ALA A 28 -22.42 -29.03 -1.82
N ILE A 29 -21.48 -29.32 -0.89
CA ILE A 29 -20.79 -28.27 -0.12
C ILE A 29 -19.93 -27.39 -1.05
N PHE A 30 -19.23 -27.98 -2.02
CA PHE A 30 -18.48 -27.23 -3.02
C PHE A 30 -19.37 -26.24 -3.79
N GLY A 31 -20.55 -26.68 -4.23
CA GLY A 31 -21.54 -25.80 -4.84
C GLY A 31 -22.01 -24.68 -3.90
N GLY A 32 -22.23 -25.00 -2.62
CA GLY A 32 -22.54 -24.02 -1.58
C GLY A 32 -21.42 -22.97 -1.40
N LEU A 33 -20.16 -23.39 -1.36
CA LEU A 33 -19.00 -22.49 -1.26
C LEU A 33 -18.88 -21.58 -2.48
N LEU A 34 -19.18 -22.10 -3.67
CA LEU A 34 -19.19 -21.30 -4.91
C LEU A 34 -20.28 -20.24 -4.84
N CYS A 35 -21.49 -20.61 -4.40
CA CYS A 35 -22.59 -19.68 -4.16
C CYS A 35 -22.21 -18.59 -3.15
N LEU A 36 -21.67 -18.97 -1.99
CA LEU A 36 -21.18 -18.01 -0.98
C LEU A 36 -20.10 -17.08 -1.55
N THR A 37 -19.25 -17.57 -2.44
CA THR A 37 -18.22 -16.75 -3.09
C THR A 37 -18.83 -15.69 -4.01
N VAL A 38 -19.82 -16.08 -4.83
CA VAL A 38 -20.56 -15.12 -5.65
C VAL A 38 -21.24 -14.08 -4.77
N ILE A 39 -21.86 -14.51 -3.67
CA ILE A 39 -22.47 -13.60 -2.68
C ILE A 39 -21.43 -12.63 -2.10
N THR A 40 -20.22 -13.09 -1.74
CA THR A 40 -19.18 -12.18 -1.22
C THR A 40 -18.72 -11.15 -2.24
N VAL A 41 -18.57 -11.54 -3.51
CA VAL A 41 -18.24 -10.60 -4.59
C VAL A 41 -19.37 -9.60 -4.76
N TRP A 42 -20.63 -10.06 -4.71
CA TRP A 42 -21.79 -9.20 -4.88
C TRP A 42 -21.93 -8.19 -3.73
N ILE A 43 -21.74 -8.63 -2.48
CA ILE A 43 -21.70 -7.76 -1.29
C ILE A 43 -20.59 -6.71 -1.45
N ALA A 44 -19.41 -7.09 -1.95
CA ALA A 44 -18.31 -6.16 -2.17
C ALA A 44 -18.61 -5.08 -3.25
N GLN A 45 -19.57 -5.33 -4.16
CA GLN A 45 -20.02 -4.34 -5.15
C GLN A 45 -21.05 -3.36 -4.58
N PHE A 46 -21.72 -3.70 -3.48
CA PHE A 46 -22.71 -2.83 -2.84
C PHE A 46 -22.14 -2.09 -1.65
N ASP A 47 -22.32 -0.78 -1.64
CA ASP A 47 -21.85 0.05 -0.54
C ASP A 47 -22.92 0.15 0.56
N PHE A 48 -22.80 -0.72 1.55
CA PHE A 48 -23.62 -0.68 2.78
C PHE A 48 -23.03 0.28 3.84
N GLY A 49 -22.05 1.12 3.47
CA GLY A 49 -21.34 2.01 4.38
C GLY A 49 -20.62 1.22 5.48
N ALA A 50 -20.78 1.63 6.73
CA ALA A 50 -20.12 1.00 7.88
C ALA A 50 -20.51 -0.48 8.10
N ALA A 51 -21.68 -0.91 7.62
CA ALA A 51 -22.14 -2.28 7.77
C ALA A 51 -21.46 -3.27 6.81
N ASN A 52 -20.83 -2.79 5.73
CA ASN A 52 -20.24 -3.65 4.71
C ASN A 52 -19.19 -4.60 5.30
N THR A 53 -18.30 -4.08 6.14
CA THR A 53 -17.25 -4.89 6.79
C THR A 53 -17.82 -5.97 7.69
N ILE A 54 -18.88 -5.67 8.44
CA ILE A 54 -19.52 -6.63 9.35
C ILE A 54 -20.18 -7.76 8.54
N ILE A 55 -20.92 -7.41 7.50
CA ILE A 55 -21.58 -8.38 6.61
C ILE A 55 -20.55 -9.24 5.88
N ALA A 56 -19.48 -8.63 5.34
CA ALA A 56 -18.39 -9.33 4.68
C ALA A 56 -17.68 -10.31 5.64
N MET A 57 -17.41 -9.89 6.88
CA MET A 57 -16.84 -10.77 7.90
C MET A 57 -17.76 -11.94 8.25
N LEU A 58 -19.07 -11.70 8.43
CA LEU A 58 -20.02 -12.77 8.71
C LEU A 58 -20.04 -13.82 7.59
N VAL A 59 -20.15 -13.40 6.33
CA VAL A 59 -20.17 -14.34 5.20
C VAL A 59 -18.83 -15.07 5.07
N ALA A 60 -17.71 -14.38 5.29
CA ALA A 60 -16.39 -14.99 5.31
C ALA A 60 -16.27 -16.05 6.41
N THR A 61 -16.78 -15.79 7.63
CA THR A 61 -16.79 -16.76 8.73
C THR A 61 -17.64 -17.98 8.40
N VAL A 62 -18.83 -17.80 7.82
CA VAL A 62 -19.69 -18.93 7.42
C VAL A 62 -18.97 -19.79 6.37
N LYS A 63 -18.35 -19.16 5.36
CA LYS A 63 -17.56 -19.87 4.34
C LYS A 63 -16.40 -20.66 4.97
N ALA A 64 -15.64 -20.03 5.87
CA ALA A 64 -14.52 -20.66 6.56
C ALA A 64 -14.97 -21.85 7.42
N SER A 65 -16.10 -21.73 8.13
CA SER A 65 -16.67 -22.83 8.93
C SER A 65 -17.10 -24.02 8.07
N LEU A 66 -17.73 -23.79 6.91
CA LEU A 66 -18.07 -24.88 5.98
C LEU A 66 -16.81 -25.59 5.48
N VAL A 67 -15.76 -24.83 5.13
CA VAL A 67 -14.47 -25.41 4.71
C VAL A 67 -13.84 -26.23 5.83
N ALA A 68 -13.79 -25.68 7.06
CA ALA A 68 -13.20 -26.37 8.19
C ALA A 68 -13.96 -27.67 8.53
N LEU A 69 -15.28 -27.62 8.66
CA LEU A 69 -16.08 -28.78 9.08
C LEU A 69 -16.04 -29.94 8.07
N PHE A 70 -16.05 -29.64 6.76
CA PHE A 70 -16.19 -30.66 5.71
C PHE A 70 -14.89 -30.97 4.96
N PHE A 71 -14.12 -29.96 4.55
CA PHE A 71 -12.90 -30.15 3.76
C PHE A 71 -11.66 -30.41 4.61
N MET A 72 -11.62 -29.91 5.85
CA MET A 72 -10.59 -30.34 6.81
C MET A 72 -11.00 -31.59 7.60
N HIS A 73 -12.08 -32.25 7.18
CA HIS A 73 -12.67 -33.45 7.80
C HIS A 73 -12.94 -33.35 9.31
N LEU A 74 -13.06 -32.14 9.86
CA LEU A 74 -13.18 -31.90 11.30
C LEU A 74 -14.37 -32.63 11.96
N LEU A 75 -15.45 -32.85 11.20
CA LEU A 75 -16.65 -33.54 11.68
C LEU A 75 -16.57 -35.08 11.56
N HIS A 76 -15.82 -35.59 10.58
CA HIS A 76 -15.84 -37.03 10.23
C HIS A 76 -14.55 -37.78 10.63
N ASP A 77 -13.50 -37.05 10.98
CA ASP A 77 -12.18 -37.58 11.32
C ASP A 77 -11.94 -37.61 12.84
N GLU A 78 -10.76 -38.08 13.22
CA GLU A 78 -10.31 -38.23 14.60
C GLU A 78 -10.37 -36.91 15.41
N ARG A 79 -10.69 -37.05 16.70
CA ARG A 79 -10.79 -35.91 17.66
C ARG A 79 -9.50 -35.09 17.73
N LEU A 80 -8.36 -35.68 17.37
CA LEU A 80 -7.07 -34.99 17.29
C LEU A 80 -7.05 -33.88 16.23
N ASN A 81 -7.80 -34.02 15.13
CA ASN A 81 -7.83 -33.02 14.07
C ASN A 81 -8.61 -31.77 14.54
N LEU A 82 -9.72 -31.97 15.25
CA LEU A 82 -10.47 -30.91 15.93
C LEU A 82 -9.63 -30.18 16.97
N LEU A 83 -8.85 -30.92 17.78
CA LEU A 83 -7.98 -30.34 18.80
C LEU A 83 -6.85 -29.51 18.17
N THR A 84 -6.19 -30.03 17.14
CA THR A 84 -5.13 -29.33 16.41
C THR A 84 -5.64 -28.04 15.76
N PHE A 85 -6.81 -28.09 15.12
CA PHE A 85 -7.46 -26.91 14.55
C PHE A 85 -7.83 -25.88 15.64
N GLY A 86 -8.39 -26.34 16.77
CA GLY A 86 -8.72 -25.49 17.91
C GLY A 86 -7.49 -24.80 18.50
N PHE A 87 -6.39 -25.52 18.69
CA PHE A 87 -5.11 -24.92 19.09
C PHE A 87 -4.61 -23.92 18.06
N GLY A 88 -4.63 -24.25 16.76
CA GLY A 88 -4.26 -23.33 15.70
C GLY A 88 -5.06 -22.02 15.74
N LEU A 89 -6.39 -22.12 15.88
CA LEU A 89 -7.28 -20.96 15.99
C LEU A 89 -6.98 -20.13 17.25
N LEU A 90 -6.73 -20.79 18.39
CA LEU A 90 -6.34 -20.14 19.63
C LEU A 90 -5.05 -19.34 19.45
N PHE A 91 -4.02 -19.93 18.85
CA PHE A 91 -2.75 -19.25 18.61
C PHE A 91 -2.90 -18.08 17.63
N VAL A 92 -3.70 -18.23 16.57
CA VAL A 92 -4.03 -17.11 15.66
C VAL A 92 -4.73 -15.98 16.43
N ALA A 93 -5.70 -16.30 17.29
CA ALA A 93 -6.40 -15.30 18.09
C ALA A 93 -5.43 -14.57 19.04
N LEU A 94 -4.51 -15.29 19.70
CA LEU A 94 -3.47 -14.69 20.52
C LEU A 94 -2.54 -13.78 19.71
N PHE A 95 -2.09 -14.24 18.53
CA PHE A 95 -1.22 -13.48 17.64
C PHE A 95 -1.88 -12.26 17.02
N PHE A 96 -3.21 -12.20 16.93
CA PHE A 96 -3.90 -10.96 16.56
C PHE A 96 -4.14 -10.07 17.78
N LEU A 97 -4.64 -10.64 18.88
CA LEU A 97 -5.05 -9.89 20.05
C LEU A 97 -3.86 -9.19 20.73
N PHE A 98 -2.75 -9.89 20.96
CA PHE A 98 -1.59 -9.31 21.65
C PHE A 98 -0.98 -8.12 20.88
N PRO A 99 -0.69 -8.22 19.57
CA PRO A 99 -0.19 -7.09 18.79
C PRO A 99 -1.20 -5.93 18.67
N LEU A 100 -2.51 -6.23 18.56
CA LEU A 100 -3.53 -5.19 18.53
C LEU A 100 -3.60 -4.41 19.86
N LEU A 101 -3.49 -5.12 20.99
CA LEU A 101 -3.42 -4.52 22.31
C LEU A 101 -2.11 -3.74 22.52
N ASP A 102 -0.98 -4.26 22.03
CA ASP A 102 0.32 -3.59 22.07
C ASP A 102 0.29 -2.27 21.29
N ILE A 103 -0.19 -2.27 20.04
CA ILE A 103 -0.35 -1.06 19.23
C ILE A 103 -1.30 -0.05 19.88
N SER A 104 -2.43 -0.52 20.42
CA SER A 104 -3.41 0.35 21.07
C SER A 104 -2.81 1.03 22.32
N THR A 105 -1.95 0.32 23.05
CA THR A 105 -1.30 0.84 24.27
C THR A 105 -0.11 1.75 23.96
N ARG A 106 0.66 1.47 22.89
CA ARG A 106 1.78 2.33 22.47
C ARG A 106 1.34 3.76 22.13
N THR A 107 0.18 3.90 21.50
CA THR A 107 -0.39 5.22 21.17
C THR A 107 -0.68 6.04 22.44
N TYR A 108 -0.94 5.39 23.58
CA TYR A 108 -1.16 6.07 24.86
C TYR A 108 0.14 6.51 25.55
N ILE A 109 1.22 5.73 25.44
CA ILE A 109 2.48 5.99 26.16
C ILE A 109 3.43 6.89 25.38
N ASP A 110 3.50 6.75 24.05
CA ASP A 110 4.23 7.66 23.18
C ASP A 110 3.21 8.52 22.42
N PRO A 111 2.83 9.70 22.95
CA PRO A 111 2.09 10.68 22.17
C PRO A 111 3.03 11.21 21.08
N ILE A 112 3.12 10.46 19.98
CA ILE A 112 3.56 10.90 18.67
C ILE A 112 4.77 11.86 18.73
N LYS A 113 5.99 11.33 18.75
CA LYS A 113 7.13 12.04 18.14
C LYS A 113 6.91 12.03 16.63
N ASP A 114 5.96 12.85 16.18
CA ASP A 114 5.74 13.02 14.76
C ASP A 114 7.03 13.53 14.13
N ASN A 115 7.59 12.79 13.19
CA ASN A 115 8.63 13.34 12.33
C ASN A 115 8.07 14.47 11.43
N SER A 116 6.76 14.75 11.44
CA SER A 116 6.20 15.98 10.90
C SER A 116 6.84 17.20 11.52
N SER A 117 7.23 17.19 12.79
CA SER A 117 8.02 18.28 13.38
C SER A 117 9.32 18.48 12.59
N VAL A 118 10.02 17.40 12.23
CA VAL A 118 11.24 17.45 11.40
C VAL A 118 10.92 17.89 9.96
N ARG A 119 9.80 17.46 9.37
CA ARG A 119 9.37 17.85 8.02
C ARG A 119 8.88 19.30 7.93
N VAL A 120 8.25 19.81 9.00
CA VAL A 120 7.78 21.19 9.14
C VAL A 120 8.98 22.11 9.35
N LEU A 121 9.91 21.75 10.25
CA LEU A 121 11.16 22.46 10.45
C LEU A 121 12.01 22.50 9.17
N ALA A 122 12.06 21.42 8.39
CA ALA A 122 12.75 21.41 7.09
C ALA A 122 12.13 22.40 6.09
N LYS A 123 10.79 22.45 5.97
CA LYS A 123 10.09 23.43 5.13
C LYS A 123 10.32 24.88 5.59
N GLU A 124 10.32 25.13 6.90
CA GLU A 124 10.58 26.45 7.47
C GLU A 124 12.01 26.92 7.18
N MET A 125 12.98 26.01 7.25
CA MET A 125 14.39 26.28 6.94
C MET A 125 14.58 26.64 5.45
N GLU A 126 13.91 25.94 4.53
CA GLU A 126 13.92 26.25 3.09
C GLU A 126 13.32 27.64 2.80
N ALA A 127 12.15 27.94 3.38
CA ALA A 127 11.48 29.23 3.22
C ALA A 127 12.30 30.40 3.79
N GLN A 128 13.01 30.18 4.90
CA GLN A 128 13.92 31.19 5.46
C GLN A 128 15.15 31.41 4.58
N GLN A 129 15.72 30.34 3.99
CA GLN A 129 16.85 30.48 3.09
C GLN A 129 16.50 31.28 1.85
N GLU A 130 15.31 31.05 1.28
CA GLU A 130 14.84 31.81 0.11
C GLU A 130 14.65 33.29 0.45
N LYS A 131 14.05 33.61 1.59
CA LYS A 131 13.95 35.00 2.08
C LYS A 131 15.32 35.66 2.26
N ARG A 132 16.29 34.95 2.88
CA ARG A 132 17.67 35.43 3.06
C ARG A 132 18.38 35.65 1.73
N LYS A 133 18.17 34.76 0.74
CA LYS A 133 18.69 34.92 -0.62
C LYS A 133 18.08 36.15 -1.30
N ASN A 134 16.75 36.30 -1.25
CA ASN A 134 16.03 37.41 -1.85
C ASN A 134 16.43 38.77 -1.24
N GLU A 135 16.66 38.82 0.08
CA GLU A 135 17.16 40.02 0.74
C GLU A 135 18.58 40.38 0.28
N LYS A 136 19.47 39.39 0.14
CA LYS A 136 20.81 39.59 -0.41
C LYS A 136 20.77 40.11 -1.85
N TYR A 137 19.93 39.54 -2.71
CA TYR A 137 19.74 40.01 -4.08
C TYR A 137 19.22 41.44 -4.11
N LYS A 138 18.24 41.78 -3.27
CA LYS A 138 17.70 43.14 -3.19
C LYS A 138 18.74 44.16 -2.74
N LYS A 139 19.58 43.83 -1.74
CA LYS A 139 20.71 44.67 -1.32
C LYS A 139 21.75 44.84 -2.43
N LYS A 140 22.04 43.78 -3.18
CA LYS A 140 22.95 43.86 -4.34
C LYS A 140 22.36 44.75 -5.43
N LEU A 141 21.06 44.63 -5.72
CA LEU A 141 20.35 45.45 -6.68
C LEU A 141 20.27 46.92 -6.26
N SER A 142 20.03 47.21 -4.98
CA SER A 142 20.06 48.58 -4.46
C SER A 142 21.46 49.18 -4.52
N ASN A 143 22.48 48.38 -4.24
CA ASN A 143 23.87 48.84 -4.38
C ASN A 143 24.24 49.07 -5.85
N LEU A 144 23.79 48.20 -6.77
CA LEU A 144 23.95 48.37 -8.21
C LEU A 144 23.21 49.59 -8.73
N SER A 145 21.99 49.86 -8.26
CA SER A 145 21.23 51.04 -8.66
C SER A 145 21.84 52.33 -8.11
N ASN A 146 22.35 52.30 -6.87
CA ASN A 146 23.14 53.40 -6.31
C ASN A 146 24.46 53.62 -7.08
N LEU A 147 25.10 52.55 -7.57
CA LEU A 147 26.29 52.61 -8.42
C LEU A 147 25.98 53.18 -9.81
N TYR A 148 24.91 52.72 -10.46
CA TYR A 148 24.44 53.25 -11.74
C TYR A 148 24.05 54.73 -11.62
N LYS A 149 23.34 55.09 -10.55
CA LYS A 149 22.96 56.49 -10.26
C LYS A 149 24.18 57.37 -9.99
N ARG A 150 25.19 56.88 -9.25
CA ARG A 150 26.46 57.60 -9.05
C ARG A 150 27.25 57.76 -10.34
N GLY A 151 27.41 56.69 -11.12
CA GLY A 151 28.17 56.72 -12.38
C GLY A 151 27.54 57.63 -13.45
N PHE A 152 26.22 57.79 -13.42
CA PHE A 152 25.50 58.71 -14.31
C PHE A 152 25.62 60.19 -13.88
N THR A 153 25.64 60.48 -12.58
CA THR A 153 25.72 61.87 -12.08
C THR A 153 27.14 62.41 -12.02
N THR A 154 28.16 61.57 -11.79
CA THR A 154 29.56 62.02 -11.73
C THR A 154 30.20 62.22 -13.11
N ALA A 155 29.60 61.67 -14.18
CA ALA A 155 30.02 61.94 -15.56
C ALA A 155 29.46 63.28 -16.11
N ALA A 156 28.61 63.97 -15.35
CA ALA A 156 27.99 65.22 -15.76
C ALA A 156 28.73 66.49 -15.27
N GLU A 157 29.78 66.36 -14.44
CA GLU A 157 30.48 67.52 -13.86
C GLU A 157 31.96 67.70 -14.24
N ASP A 158 32.56 66.82 -15.05
CA ASP A 158 33.95 67.09 -15.49
C ASP A 158 34.29 66.51 -16.87
N GLU A 159 33.64 67.01 -17.93
CA GLU A 159 34.27 67.03 -19.26
C GLU A 159 33.61 68.12 -20.11
N GLY A 160 33.90 69.37 -19.79
CA GLY A 160 33.72 70.52 -20.68
C GLY A 160 34.77 70.59 -21.81
N LYS A 161 35.24 69.46 -22.37
CA LYS A 161 36.05 69.42 -23.61
C LYS A 161 35.90 68.10 -24.42
N ALA A 162 34.99 68.13 -25.39
CA ALA A 162 35.04 67.49 -26.72
C ALA A 162 35.43 65.99 -26.87
N LYS A 163 34.44 65.11 -27.08
CA LYS A 163 34.21 64.36 -28.36
C LYS A 163 32.85 63.61 -28.32
N PRO A 164 32.21 63.37 -29.48
CA PRO A 164 30.75 63.25 -29.57
C PRO A 164 30.22 61.85 -29.20
N VAL A 165 29.06 61.91 -28.56
CA VAL A 165 28.00 60.89 -28.43
C VAL A 165 28.05 59.81 -29.51
N PRO A 166 28.03 58.50 -29.18
CA PRO A 166 27.47 57.52 -30.10
C PRO A 166 25.95 57.63 -29.99
N VAL A 167 25.41 58.52 -30.82
CA VAL A 167 23.98 58.62 -31.11
C VAL A 167 23.53 57.25 -31.59
N VAL A 168 22.49 56.73 -30.94
CA VAL A 168 21.67 55.65 -31.49
C VAL A 168 21.14 56.14 -32.84
N ALA A 169 21.56 55.49 -33.94
CA ALA A 169 20.88 55.61 -35.22
C ALA A 169 20.61 54.21 -35.80
N PRO A 170 19.44 54.02 -36.42
CA PRO A 170 18.86 52.71 -36.72
C PRO A 170 19.32 52.17 -38.08
N GLU A 171 19.29 50.84 -38.18
CA GLU A 171 18.95 50.04 -39.36
C GLU A 171 19.82 50.11 -40.64
N THR A 172 19.98 48.92 -41.23
CA THR A 172 20.46 48.58 -42.59
C THR A 172 21.98 48.77 -42.78
N THR A 173 22.73 47.77 -43.23
CA THR A 173 22.51 47.08 -44.50
C THR A 173 23.35 45.79 -44.55
N GLU A 174 22.78 44.79 -45.24
CA GLU A 174 23.49 43.79 -46.04
C GLU A 174 24.21 42.62 -45.35
N VAL A 175 23.46 41.52 -45.29
CA VAL A 175 23.92 40.15 -45.52
C VAL A 175 24.53 40.05 -46.93
N PRO A 176 25.76 39.54 -47.10
CA PRO A 176 26.13 38.82 -48.32
C PRO A 176 26.17 37.32 -48.03
N ALA A 177 25.58 36.60 -48.98
CA ALA A 177 25.39 35.17 -49.05
C ALA A 177 26.66 34.34 -48.75
N VAL A 178 26.46 33.22 -48.05
CA VAL A 178 27.13 31.96 -48.41
C VAL A 178 26.10 30.85 -48.36
N GLU A 179 25.65 30.51 -49.56
CA GLU A 179 24.90 29.31 -49.93
C GLU A 179 25.88 28.13 -50.15
N SER A 180 25.41 26.93 -49.83
CA SER A 180 25.90 25.61 -50.26
C SER A 180 27.30 25.15 -49.80
N LYS A 181 27.34 24.10 -48.98
CA LYS A 181 27.50 22.71 -49.44
C LYS A 181 27.25 21.71 -48.30
#